data_AF-A0AAW2WDB4-F1
#
_entry.id   AF-A0AAW2WDB4-F1
#
_cell.length_a   1.000
_cell.length_b   1.000
_cell.length_c   1.000
_cell.angle_alpha   90.00
_cell.angle_beta   90.00
_cell.angle_gamma   90.00
#
_symmetry.space_group_name_H-M   'P 1'
#
loop_
_entity.id
_entity.type
_entity.pdbx_description
1 polymer ?
#
loop_
_entity_poly.entity_id
_entity_poly.type
_entity_poly.pdbx_seq_one_letter_code
_entity_poly.pdbx_strand_id
1 'polypeptide(L)'
;MKKGVPFEWDEACRNAFRSIKSYLMKPPVLVAPVPGRPLILYIAAQECSVGALLAQENERKKESALYYLSRRMTPNELRYSPIEKICLALIFAIQKLKHYFQAHTVRLVSKANPLKYVMSKPVLSDRLARWYLQLQQFEIVYVSSESRERTSTSGFLGRPSYPRRMGVV
;
A
#
# COMPACT_ATOMS: atom_id res chain seq x y z
N MET A 1 -2.16 15.72 16.81
CA MET A 1 -1.45 15.81 18.10
C MET A 1 -2.33 16.59 19.07
N LYS A 2 -2.57 16.09 20.28
CA LYS A 2 -3.32 16.84 21.30
C LYS A 2 -2.36 17.85 21.94
N LYS A 3 -2.74 19.12 22.05
CA LYS A 3 -1.97 20.12 22.80
C LYS A 3 -1.96 19.72 24.28
N GLY A 4 -0.78 19.74 24.92
CA GLY A 4 -0.64 19.56 26.37
C GLY A 4 -0.18 18.19 26.88
N VAL A 5 0.15 17.23 26.00
CA VAL A 5 0.78 15.96 26.44
C VAL A 5 2.30 16.06 26.21
N PRO A 6 3.15 15.80 27.22
CA PRO A 6 4.60 15.76 27.02
C PRO A 6 4.94 14.67 26.01
N PHE A 7 5.63 15.06 24.94
CA PHE A 7 6.10 14.13 23.93
C PHE A 7 7.39 13.48 24.43
N GLU A 8 7.28 12.28 24.98
CA GLU A 8 8.43 11.53 25.46
C GLU A 8 9.18 10.90 24.27
N TRP A 9 10.40 11.38 24.03
CA TRP A 9 11.31 10.82 23.03
C TRP A 9 12.03 9.61 23.63
N ASP A 10 11.37 8.46 23.58
CA ASP A 10 11.91 7.20 24.10
C ASP A 10 12.96 6.56 23.14
N GLU A 11 13.63 5.52 23.63
CA GLU A 11 14.66 4.79 22.87
C GLU A 11 14.04 4.12 21.62
N ALA A 12 12.76 3.75 21.66
CA ALA A 12 12.02 3.22 20.54
C ALA A 12 11.83 4.27 19.42
N CYS A 13 11.45 5.51 19.77
CA CYS A 13 11.36 6.64 18.86
C CYS A 13 12.72 6.97 18.25
N ARG A 14 13.78 6.94 19.05
CA ARG A 14 15.16 7.18 18.60
C ARG A 14 15.63 6.13 17.60
N ASN A 15 15.36 4.86 17.87
CA ASN A 15 15.71 3.75 16.99
C ASN A 15 14.88 3.77 15.70
N ALA A 16 13.58 4.06 15.79
CA ALA A 16 12.74 4.24 14.61
C ALA A 16 13.24 5.41 13.74
N PHE A 17 13.58 6.56 14.35
CA PHE A 17 14.12 7.70 13.64
C PHE A 17 15.46 7.40 12.99
N ARG A 18 16.38 6.71 13.68
CA ARG A 18 17.67 6.28 13.12
C ARG A 18 17.50 5.28 11.98
N SER A 19 16.55 4.35 12.09
CA SER A 19 16.23 3.41 11.02
C SER A 19 15.65 4.11 9.78
N ILE A 20 14.81 5.12 9.98
CA ILE A 20 14.29 5.93 8.86
C ILE A 20 15.43 6.76 8.26
N LYS A 21 16.29 7.37 9.08
CA LYS A 21 17.45 8.14 8.63
C LYS A 21 18.41 7.26 7.82
N SER A 22 18.75 6.06 8.30
CA SER A 22 19.64 5.15 7.57
C SER A 22 19.03 4.63 6.27
N TYR A 23 17.71 4.40 6.25
CA TYR A 23 16.97 4.04 5.05
C TYR A 23 16.94 5.18 4.03
N LEU A 24 16.67 6.42 4.46
CA LEU A 24 16.69 7.61 3.59
C LEU A 24 18.09 7.97 3.11
N MET A 25 19.14 7.68 3.91
CA MET A 25 20.55 7.85 3.53
C MET A 25 21.00 6.90 2.42
N LYS A 26 20.26 5.80 2.21
CA LYS A 26 20.44 4.89 1.07
C LYS A 26 19.19 4.95 0.20
N PRO A 27 18.94 6.08 -0.49
CA PRO A 27 17.73 6.23 -1.26
C PRO A 27 17.64 5.04 -2.23
N PRO A 28 16.59 4.19 -2.14
CA PRO A 28 16.33 3.27 -3.23
C PRO A 28 16.18 4.16 -4.45
N VAL A 29 16.99 3.91 -5.49
CA VAL A 29 17.04 4.74 -6.69
C VAL A 29 15.61 4.83 -7.22
N LEU A 30 14.96 5.98 -6.99
CA LEU A 30 13.64 6.27 -7.55
C LEU A 30 13.90 6.48 -9.03
N VAL A 31 13.71 5.41 -9.79
CA VAL A 31 13.92 5.43 -11.24
C VAL A 31 12.77 6.24 -11.86
N ALA A 32 13.05 7.00 -12.90
CA ALA A 32 11.97 7.62 -13.67
C ALA A 32 11.11 6.52 -14.33
N PRO A 33 9.79 6.67 -14.37
CA PRO A 33 8.93 5.72 -15.09
C PRO A 33 9.35 5.65 -16.56
N VAL A 34 9.59 4.45 -17.06
CA VAL A 34 9.80 4.22 -18.50
C VAL A 34 8.42 4.20 -19.18
N PRO A 35 8.17 5.10 -20.16
CA PRO A 35 6.89 5.15 -20.84
C PRO A 35 6.59 3.86 -21.60
N GLY A 36 5.32 3.44 -21.61
CA GLY A 36 4.85 2.27 -22.38
C GLY A 36 5.07 0.90 -21.71
N ARG A 37 5.61 0.85 -20.49
CA ARG A 37 5.75 -0.40 -19.72
C ARG A 37 4.72 -0.48 -18.58
N PRO A 38 4.16 -1.66 -18.29
CA PRO A 38 3.16 -1.82 -17.24
C PRO A 38 3.77 -1.51 -15.87
N LEU A 39 3.01 -0.80 -15.05
CA LEU A 39 3.39 -0.50 -13.68
C LEU A 39 2.89 -1.60 -12.76
N ILE A 40 3.60 -1.79 -11.65
CA ILE A 40 3.26 -2.76 -10.62
C ILE A 40 2.90 -1.99 -9.36
N LEU A 41 1.67 -2.16 -8.88
CA LEU A 41 1.24 -1.56 -7.64
C LEU A 41 1.11 -2.64 -6.57
N TYR A 42 1.98 -2.57 -5.58
CA TYR A 42 1.83 -3.32 -4.35
C TYR A 42 0.98 -2.54 -3.37
N ILE A 43 -0.09 -3.13 -2.84
CA ILE A 43 -0.88 -2.51 -1.77
C ILE A 43 -0.86 -3.36 -0.51
N ALA A 44 -0.84 -2.69 0.64
CA ALA A 44 -0.90 -3.34 1.93
C ALA A 44 -1.76 -2.52 2.90
N ALA A 45 -2.50 -3.23 3.72
CA ALA A 45 -3.24 -2.65 4.84
C ALA A 45 -2.73 -3.29 6.13
N GLN A 46 -2.38 -2.43 7.09
CA GLN A 46 -2.06 -2.79 8.46
C GLN A 46 -3.22 -2.40 9.37
N GLU A 47 -3.09 -2.65 10.68
CA GLU A 47 -4.16 -2.38 11.65
C GLU A 47 -4.60 -0.90 11.63
N CYS A 48 -3.63 0.02 11.54
CA CYS A 48 -3.82 1.47 11.68
C CYS A 48 -3.39 2.31 10.47
N SER A 49 -2.88 1.67 9.41
CA SER A 49 -2.27 2.36 8.26
C SER A 49 -2.52 1.60 6.98
N VAL A 50 -2.62 2.35 5.87
CA VAL A 50 -2.58 1.80 4.52
C VAL A 50 -1.31 2.27 3.83
N GLY A 51 -0.76 1.40 2.99
CA GLY A 51 0.39 1.69 2.17
C GLY A 51 0.22 1.20 0.74
N ALA A 52 0.91 1.86 -0.17
CA ALA A 52 1.08 1.42 -1.54
C ALA A 52 2.51 1.66 -2.01
N LEU A 53 3.04 0.76 -2.81
CA LEU A 53 4.34 0.85 -3.44
C LEU A 53 4.16 0.68 -4.95
N LEU A 54 4.48 1.72 -5.70
CA LEU A 54 4.53 1.68 -7.15
C LEU A 54 5.93 1.28 -7.59
N ALA A 55 6.03 0.23 -8.37
CA ALA A 55 7.26 -0.30 -8.92
C ALA A 55 7.12 -0.53 -10.42
N GLN A 56 8.25 -0.62 -11.11
CA GLN A 56 8.31 -0.99 -12.51
C GLN A 56 9.44 -1.99 -12.72
N GLU A 57 9.22 -2.94 -13.63
CA GLU A 57 10.23 -3.93 -13.99
C GLU A 57 11.11 -3.37 -15.10
N ASN A 58 12.43 -3.35 -14.86
CA ASN A 58 13.41 -2.95 -15.87
C ASN A 58 13.71 -4.10 -16.84
N GLU A 59 14.43 -3.82 -17.93
CA GLU A 59 14.82 -4.80 -18.97
C GLU A 59 15.53 -6.05 -18.42
N ARG A 60 16.20 -5.90 -17.27
CA ARG A 60 16.89 -6.99 -16.57
C ARG A 60 15.98 -7.76 -15.59
N LYS A 61 14.66 -7.66 -15.70
CA LYS A 61 13.67 -8.22 -14.75
C LYS A 61 13.86 -7.78 -13.30
N LYS A 62 14.48 -6.62 -13.11
CA LYS A 62 14.72 -6.05 -11.78
C LYS A 62 13.60 -5.08 -11.45
N GLU A 63 12.86 -5.34 -10.38
CA GLU A 63 11.85 -4.43 -9.87
C GLU A 63 12.52 -3.20 -9.27
N SER A 64 12.21 -2.03 -9.83
CA SER A 64 12.65 -0.74 -9.32
C SER A 64 11.44 -0.02 -8.72
N ALA A 65 11.55 0.38 -7.46
CA ALA A 65 10.52 1.17 -6.81
C ALA A 65 10.52 2.60 -7.38
N LEU A 66 9.37 3.03 -7.88
CA LEU A 66 9.15 4.37 -8.40
C LEU A 66 8.62 5.31 -7.30
N TYR A 67 7.70 4.82 -6.47
CA TYR A 67 7.03 5.66 -5.50
C TYR A 67 6.51 4.88 -4.29
N TYR A 68 6.67 5.43 -3.10
CA TYR A 68 6.14 4.90 -1.85
C TYR A 68 5.04 5.82 -1.30
N LEU A 69 3.88 5.25 -1.00
CA LEU A 69 2.76 5.92 -0.35
C LEU A 69 2.44 5.22 0.96
N SER A 70 2.24 6.01 2.01
CA SER A 70 1.63 5.51 3.24
C SER A 70 0.79 6.61 3.88
N ARG A 71 -0.32 6.22 4.51
CA ARG A 71 -1.09 7.11 5.38
C ARG A 71 -1.67 6.35 6.57
N ARG A 72 -1.85 7.08 7.67
CA ARG A 72 -2.64 6.57 8.81
C ARG A 72 -4.12 6.61 8.46
N MET A 73 -4.85 5.59 8.91
CA MET A 73 -6.30 5.54 8.80
C MET A 73 -6.94 6.47 9.83
N THR A 74 -8.08 7.05 9.46
CA THR A 74 -8.95 7.79 10.38
C THR A 74 -9.73 6.83 11.30
N PRO A 75 -10.24 7.29 12.46
CA PRO A 75 -10.99 6.43 13.39
C PRO A 75 -12.17 5.68 12.75
N ASN A 76 -12.80 6.27 11.73
CA ASN A 76 -13.89 5.64 10.99
C ASN A 76 -13.37 4.53 10.06
N GLU A 77 -12.24 4.76 9.38
CA GLU A 77 -11.59 3.78 8.51
C GLU A 77 -10.98 2.61 9.31
N LEU A 78 -10.62 2.81 10.58
CA LEU A 78 -10.12 1.73 11.45
C LEU A 78 -11.15 0.61 11.68
N ARG A 79 -12.44 0.96 11.64
CA ARG A 79 -13.57 0.03 11.84
C ARG A 79 -13.88 -0.81 10.60
N TYR A 80 -13.21 -0.55 9.47
CA TYR A 80 -13.42 -1.30 8.24
C TYR A 80 -12.94 -2.74 8.37
N SER A 81 -13.60 -3.64 7.64
CA SER A 81 -13.13 -5.03 7.52
C SER A 81 -11.75 -5.09 6.85
N PRO A 82 -10.97 -6.16 7.06
CA PRO A 82 -9.62 -6.27 6.48
C PRO A 82 -9.60 -6.08 4.95
N ILE A 83 -10.60 -6.58 4.24
CA ILE A 83 -10.70 -6.44 2.78
C ILE A 83 -11.09 -5.03 2.35
N GLU A 84 -11.94 -4.34 3.11
CA GLU A 84 -12.26 -2.92 2.87
C GLU A 84 -11.05 -2.02 3.13
N LYS A 85 -10.20 -2.35 4.11
CA LYS A 85 -8.93 -1.64 4.35
C LYS A 85 -7.97 -1.78 3.16
N ILE A 86 -7.93 -2.95 2.53
CA ILE A 86 -7.17 -3.17 1.29
C ILE A 86 -7.77 -2.36 0.13
N CYS A 87 -9.09 -2.35 -0.02
CA CYS A 87 -9.76 -1.49 -1.02
C CYS A 87 -9.44 -0.01 -0.79
N LEU A 88 -9.43 0.43 0.46
CA LEU A 88 -9.08 1.79 0.84
C LEU A 88 -7.63 2.14 0.45
N ALA A 89 -6.70 1.18 0.58
CA ALA A 89 -5.31 1.36 0.14
C ALA A 89 -5.23 1.57 -1.38
N LEU A 90 -6.02 0.80 -2.15
CA LEU A 90 -6.10 0.93 -3.60
C LEU A 90 -6.66 2.30 -4.02
N ILE A 91 -7.79 2.70 -3.45
CA ILE A 91 -8.42 3.99 -3.75
C ILE A 91 -7.48 5.15 -3.38
N PHE A 92 -6.78 5.04 -2.25
CA PHE A 92 -5.77 6.01 -1.85
C PHE A 92 -4.62 6.11 -2.87
N ALA A 93 -4.13 4.97 -3.37
CA ALA A 93 -3.09 4.94 -4.40
C ALA A 93 -3.56 5.58 -5.70
N ILE A 94 -4.77 5.25 -6.17
CA ILE A 94 -5.35 5.83 -7.40
C ILE A 94 -5.50 7.34 -7.29
N GLN A 95 -6.00 7.84 -6.15
CA GLN A 95 -6.18 9.27 -5.94
C GLN A 95 -4.86 10.04 -5.96
N LYS A 96 -3.78 9.45 -5.43
CA LYS A 96 -2.46 10.10 -5.38
C LYS A 96 -1.64 9.93 -6.66
N LEU A 97 -1.79 8.81 -7.34
CA LEU A 97 -1.02 8.44 -8.53
C LEU A 97 -1.87 8.49 -9.80
N LYS A 98 -2.94 9.28 -9.81
CA LYS A 98 -3.90 9.34 -10.93
C LYS A 98 -3.23 9.50 -12.30
N HIS A 99 -2.22 10.36 -12.39
CA HIS A 99 -1.44 10.59 -13.61
C HIS A 99 -0.70 9.34 -14.11
N TYR A 100 -0.18 8.49 -13.20
CA TYR A 100 0.44 7.22 -13.57
C TYR A 100 -0.58 6.21 -14.10
N PHE A 101 -1.74 6.13 -13.43
CA PHE A 101 -2.82 5.21 -13.79
C PHE A 101 -3.48 5.57 -15.14
N GLN A 102 -3.49 6.85 -15.53
CA GLN A 102 -4.00 7.28 -16.83
C GLN A 102 -3.03 6.98 -17.98
N ALA A 103 -1.72 6.99 -17.70
CA ALA A 103 -0.69 6.84 -18.72
C ALA A 103 -0.26 5.37 -18.93
N HIS A 104 -0.49 4.48 -17.97
CA HIS A 104 0.01 3.10 -18.00
C HIS A 104 -1.00 2.12 -17.43
N THR A 105 -1.03 0.90 -17.98
CA THR A 105 -1.73 -0.24 -17.38
C THR A 105 -1.07 -0.62 -16.06
N VAL A 106 -1.87 -0.79 -15.00
CA VAL A 106 -1.38 -1.07 -13.65
C VAL A 106 -1.70 -2.51 -13.24
N ARG A 107 -0.67 -3.26 -12.89
CA ARG A 107 -0.77 -4.62 -12.32
C ARG A 107 -0.83 -4.52 -10.80
N LEU A 108 -2.00 -4.80 -10.24
CA LEU A 108 -2.25 -4.75 -8.82
C LEU A 108 -1.81 -6.05 -8.13
N VAL A 109 -0.95 -5.93 -7.13
CA VAL A 109 -0.50 -7.03 -6.28
C VAL A 109 -0.97 -6.79 -4.85
N SER A 110 -1.73 -7.75 -4.32
CA SER A 110 -2.31 -7.68 -2.99
C SER A 110 -2.53 -9.08 -2.43
N LYS A 111 -2.55 -9.22 -1.10
CA LYS A 111 -2.86 -10.48 -0.40
C LYS A 111 -4.31 -10.94 -0.63
N ALA A 112 -5.21 -10.00 -0.87
CA ALA A 112 -6.61 -10.27 -1.19
C ALA A 112 -7.01 -9.46 -2.42
N ASN A 113 -8.00 -9.94 -3.17
CA ASN A 113 -8.48 -9.28 -4.38
C ASN A 113 -9.55 -8.22 -4.07
N PRO A 114 -9.19 -6.91 -4.03
CA PRO A 114 -10.18 -5.86 -3.75
C PRO A 114 -11.17 -5.66 -4.90
N LEU A 115 -10.76 -5.93 -6.15
CA LEU A 115 -11.62 -5.77 -7.33
C LEU A 115 -12.78 -6.75 -7.27
N LYS A 116 -12.47 -8.03 -7.00
CA LYS A 116 -13.49 -9.08 -6.85
C LYS A 116 -14.46 -8.75 -5.72
N TYR A 117 -13.97 -8.21 -4.59
CA TYR A 117 -14.82 -7.84 -3.46
C TYR A 117 -15.82 -6.74 -3.82
N VAL A 118 -15.35 -5.66 -4.44
CA VAL A 118 -16.22 -4.54 -4.85
C VAL A 118 -17.22 -5.02 -5.91
N MET A 119 -16.82 -5.86 -6.85
CA MET A 119 -17.71 -6.41 -7.88
C MET A 119 -18.73 -7.44 -7.35
N SER A 120 -18.39 -8.20 -6.30
CA SER A 120 -19.25 -9.27 -5.78
C SER A 120 -20.43 -8.78 -4.94
N LYS A 121 -20.46 -7.52 -4.52
CA LYS A 121 -21.51 -7.00 -3.64
C LYS A 121 -22.68 -6.45 -4.47
N PRO A 122 -23.85 -7.10 -4.44
CA PRO A 122 -24.99 -6.68 -5.27
C PRO A 122 -25.61 -5.35 -4.80
N VAL A 123 -25.49 -5.03 -3.50
CA VAL A 123 -25.89 -3.74 -2.94
C VAL A 123 -24.63 -2.96 -2.56
N LEU A 124 -24.17 -2.12 -3.49
CA LEU A 124 -23.08 -1.19 -3.22
C LEU A 124 -23.62 -0.10 -2.29
N SER A 125 -23.12 -0.05 -1.06
CA SER A 125 -23.21 1.17 -0.24
C SER A 125 -22.70 2.35 -1.07
N ASP A 126 -23.27 3.55 -0.89
CA ASP A 126 -22.86 4.76 -1.64
C ASP A 126 -21.33 4.95 -1.68
N ARG A 127 -20.63 4.61 -0.60
CA ARG A 127 -19.15 4.59 -0.55
C ARG A 127 -18.54 3.57 -1.54
N LEU A 128 -19.02 2.33 -1.54
CA LEU A 128 -18.52 1.27 -2.42
C LEU A 128 -18.89 1.56 -3.89
N ALA A 129 -20.04 2.18 -4.14
CA ALA A 129 -20.43 2.62 -5.48
C ALA A 129 -19.46 3.66 -6.03
N ARG A 130 -19.09 4.66 -5.22
CA ARG A 130 -18.06 5.65 -5.59
C ARG A 130 -16.71 5.01 -5.86
N TRP A 131 -16.29 4.03 -5.05
CA TRP A 131 -15.06 3.28 -5.28
C TRP A 131 -15.11 2.47 -6.56
N TYR A 132 -16.23 1.79 -6.83
CA TYR A 132 -16.45 1.05 -8.07
C TYR A 132 -16.33 1.94 -9.30
N LEU A 133 -16.99 3.11 -9.30
CA LEU A 133 -16.91 4.07 -10.40
C LEU A 133 -15.47 4.57 -10.62
N GLN A 134 -14.69 4.77 -9.55
CA GLN A 134 -13.27 5.13 -9.68
C GLN A 134 -12.42 4.01 -10.27
N LEU A 135 -12.72 2.76 -9.91
CA LEU A 135 -11.98 1.59 -10.41
C LEU A 135 -12.26 1.33 -11.89
N GLN A 136 -13.51 1.53 -12.34
CA GLN A 136 -13.91 1.36 -13.75
C GLN A 136 -13.20 2.32 -14.71
N GLN A 137 -12.68 3.44 -14.23
CA GLN A 137 -11.95 4.40 -15.06
C GLN A 137 -10.55 3.94 -15.47
N PHE A 138 -10.01 2.90 -14.81
CA PHE A 138 -8.63 2.48 -15.00
C PHE A 138 -8.55 1.00 -15.34
N GLU A 139 -7.63 0.66 -16.24
CA GLU A 139 -7.34 -0.73 -16.58
C GLU A 139 -6.41 -1.33 -15.51
N ILE A 140 -7.02 -1.95 -14.49
CA ILE A 140 -6.31 -2.56 -13.35
C ILE A 140 -6.36 -4.08 -13.48
N VAL A 141 -5.20 -4.70 -13.66
CA VAL A 141 -5.08 -6.16 -13.74
C VAL A 141 -4.63 -6.70 -12.38
N TYR A 142 -5.48 -7.49 -11.72
CA TYR A 142 -5.10 -8.14 -10.46
C TYR A 142 -4.16 -9.32 -10.70
N VAL A 143 -3.07 -9.35 -9.92
CA VAL A 143 -2.11 -10.45 -9.87
C VAL A 143 -1.99 -10.91 -8.42
N SER A 144 -2.17 -12.21 -8.18
CA SER A 144 -2.00 -12.79 -6.84
C SER A 144 -0.58 -12.53 -6.32
N SER A 145 -0.44 -12.17 -5.04
CA SER A 145 0.87 -12.02 -4.40
C SER A 145 1.69 -13.32 -4.40
N GLU A 146 1.00 -14.46 -4.35
CA GLU A 146 1.60 -15.80 -4.26
C GLU A 146 2.38 -16.19 -5.53
N SER A 147 2.06 -15.61 -6.69
CA SER A 147 2.81 -15.86 -7.92
C SER A 147 4.06 -15.00 -8.08
N ARG A 148 4.18 -13.89 -7.32
CA ARG A 148 5.30 -12.93 -7.39
C ARG A 148 6.29 -13.01 -6.23
N GLU A 149 5.95 -13.73 -5.16
CA GLU A 149 6.88 -13.98 -4.03
C GLU A 149 8.19 -14.69 -4.47
N ARG A 150 8.23 -15.24 -5.68
CA ARG A 150 9.45 -15.80 -6.29
C ARG A 150 10.47 -14.78 -6.78
N THR A 151 10.15 -13.49 -6.87
CA THR A 151 11.08 -12.46 -7.39
C THR A 151 11.07 -11.18 -6.54
N SER A 152 11.72 -11.28 -5.38
CA SER A 152 12.55 -10.20 -4.80
C SER A 152 11.92 -8.84 -4.40
N THR A 153 10.69 -8.80 -3.88
CA THR A 153 10.18 -7.68 -3.05
C THR A 153 9.45 -8.16 -1.78
N SER A 154 10.04 -9.13 -1.08
CA SER A 154 9.48 -9.78 0.13
C SER A 154 9.18 -8.84 1.32
N GLY A 155 9.76 -7.64 1.37
CA GLY A 155 9.68 -6.76 2.55
C GLY A 155 8.35 -5.99 2.74
N PHE A 156 7.59 -5.73 1.68
CA PHE A 156 6.42 -4.82 1.75
C PHE A 156 5.12 -5.54 2.14
N LEU A 157 4.89 -6.73 1.60
CA LEU A 157 3.73 -7.58 1.93
C LEU A 157 4.01 -8.49 3.13
N GLY A 158 5.28 -8.83 3.38
CA GLY A 158 5.69 -9.90 4.28
C GLY A 158 6.02 -9.51 5.72
N ARG A 159 5.65 -8.33 6.23
CA ARG A 159 5.77 -8.10 7.69
C ARG A 159 4.56 -8.69 8.42
N PRO A 160 4.68 -9.86 9.08
CA PRO A 160 3.70 -10.27 10.08
C PRO A 160 3.71 -9.25 11.21
N SER A 161 2.53 -9.12 11.81
CA SER A 161 2.31 -8.55 13.13
C SER A 161 3.47 -8.89 14.07
N TYR A 162 4.01 -7.90 14.78
CA TYR A 162 4.78 -8.20 15.98
C TYR A 162 3.97 -9.18 16.85
N PRO A 163 4.58 -10.23 17.40
CA PRO A 163 3.84 -11.20 18.18
C PRO A 163 3.30 -10.51 19.44
N ARG A 164 1.98 -10.59 19.66
CA ARG A 164 1.40 -10.35 20.98
C ARG A 164 1.75 -11.53 21.89
N ARG A 165 2.59 -11.32 22.92
CA ARG A 165 2.39 -11.72 24.35
C ARG A 165 3.71 -11.87 25.11
N MET A 166 3.86 -11.08 26.17
CA MET A 166 4.33 -11.41 27.54
C MET A 166 4.38 -10.07 28.28
N GLY A 167 3.82 -9.85 29.47
CA GLY A 167 3.07 -10.65 30.41
C GLY A 167 2.46 -9.69 31.45
N VAL A 168 1.57 -10.23 32.27
CA VAL A 168 1.12 -9.68 33.54
C VAL A 168 2.35 -9.28 34.38
N VAL A 169 2.43 -8.02 34.83
CA VAL A 169 2.29 -7.53 36.22
C VAL A 169 1.93 -6.05 36.15
#